data_AF-A0A949GKZ4-F1
#
_entry.id   AF-A0A949GKZ4-F1
#
_cell.length_a   1.000
_cell.length_b   1.000
_cell.length_c   1.000
_cell.angle_alpha   90.00
_cell.angle_beta   90.00
_cell.angle_gamma   90.00
#
_symmetry.space_group_name_H-M   'P 1'
#
loop_
_entity.id
_entity.type
_entity.pdbx_description
1 polymer ?
#
loop_
_entity_poly.entity_id
_entity_poly.type
_entity_poly.pdbx_seq_one_letter_code
_entity_poly.pdbx_strand_id
1 'polypeptide(L)'
;MQTPSERRVLYGEHVVKAQSKVQIDWEGARLFLELVRWGSFRAAADHIGLSVNALRRKIGDFERTLGLTLITRHVDGIRLTGEGDKIFAAVNQMEQAAFALVQARDRTDSSLAGQVRLAVTEGLGTFWIAPRLVEFQRANPKLLLDVNCAMHSADVLRLEADISVQLTRPTAKDLRVVKLGRLHFVPFASQSYLDTYGIPGTAADFVKHRIVVQADEEPLWEQLYERVFPGMRPEGLVTLRTNVSSAHYWSIAKGAGIGMLPTYARAIGAPVVPLDLGVYVPIDIWMTYHEGVARIPRVRRLVDWLISAFSPRTFPWFRDDFIPPMELAHRYDGQPLINLFAGFSGESCKVG
;
A
#
# COMPACT_ATOMS: atom_id res chain seq x y z
N MET A 1 13.39 2.94 82.66
CA MET A 1 14.30 3.45 81.60
C MET A 1 15.06 2.26 81.05
N GLN A 2 14.74 1.88 79.81
CA GLN A 2 15.30 0.73 79.09
C GLN A 2 16.63 1.09 78.44
N THR A 3 17.62 0.21 78.56
CA THR A 3 18.65 -0.02 77.54
C THR A 3 19.14 -1.47 77.68
N PRO A 4 18.93 -2.33 76.67
CA PRO A 4 19.64 -3.58 76.53
C PRO A 4 20.84 -3.45 75.58
N SER A 5 21.86 -4.19 75.97
CA SER A 5 23.09 -4.54 75.28
C SER A 5 22.90 -5.27 73.94
N GLU A 6 23.83 -4.99 73.02
CA GLU A 6 24.54 -5.90 72.12
C GLU A 6 23.81 -7.13 71.52
N ARG A 7 23.71 -7.19 70.18
CA ARG A 7 24.55 -8.07 69.34
C ARG A 7 24.12 -8.10 67.86
N ARG A 8 25.11 -7.82 67.01
CA ARG A 8 25.53 -8.59 65.81
C ARG A 8 24.68 -8.43 64.53
N VAL A 9 25.39 -8.19 63.40
CA VAL A 9 25.44 -9.05 62.19
C VAL A 9 25.61 -8.22 60.89
N LEU A 10 26.78 -8.45 60.26
CA LEU A 10 27.14 -8.43 58.82
C LEU A 10 27.27 -7.08 58.07
N TYR A 11 28.53 -6.70 57.86
CA TYR A 11 28.97 -5.98 56.66
C TYR A 11 28.79 -6.91 55.45
N GLY A 12 27.81 -6.61 54.60
CA GLY A 12 27.72 -7.11 53.23
C GLY A 12 28.13 -5.99 52.28
N GLU A 13 29.28 -6.15 51.65
CA GLU A 13 29.73 -5.31 50.53
C GLU A 13 28.71 -5.36 49.40
N HIS A 14 27.91 -4.31 49.25
CA HIS A 14 27.19 -4.09 47.99
C HIS A 14 28.13 -3.43 47.00
N VAL A 15 28.83 -4.27 46.23
CA VAL A 15 29.46 -3.88 44.97
C VAL A 15 28.34 -3.37 44.05
N VAL A 16 28.24 -2.06 43.90
CA VAL A 16 27.44 -1.44 42.84
C VAL A 16 28.13 -1.78 41.52
N LYS A 17 27.65 -2.83 40.84
CA LYS A 17 28.01 -3.10 39.45
C LYS A 17 27.63 -1.88 38.63
N ALA A 18 28.62 -1.20 38.08
CA ALA A 18 28.42 -0.15 37.09
C ALA A 18 27.53 -0.70 35.97
N GLN A 19 26.31 -0.19 35.86
CA GLN A 19 25.48 -0.41 34.68
C GLN A 19 26.28 0.14 33.48
N SER A 20 26.66 -0.76 32.57
CA SER A 20 27.25 -0.36 31.29
C SER A 20 26.28 0.61 30.62
N LYS A 21 26.78 1.80 30.31
CA LYS A 21 26.04 2.80 29.52
C LYS A 21 25.88 2.19 28.13
N VAL A 22 24.78 1.49 27.88
CA VAL A 22 24.47 0.95 26.54
C VAL A 22 24.28 2.15 25.64
N GLN A 23 25.33 2.47 24.88
CA GLN A 23 25.25 3.50 23.86
C GLN A 23 24.45 2.91 22.71
N ILE A 24 23.21 3.40 22.56
CA ILE A 24 22.29 2.93 21.53
C ILE A 24 22.93 3.20 20.16
N ASP A 25 23.23 2.14 19.43
CA ASP A 25 23.70 2.22 18.04
C ASP A 25 22.49 2.48 17.12
N TRP A 26 22.24 3.76 16.89
CA TRP A 26 21.15 4.23 16.03
C TRP A 26 21.33 3.83 14.57
N GLU A 27 22.58 3.78 14.09
CA GLU A 27 22.84 3.38 12.72
C GLU A 27 22.60 1.88 12.55
N GLY A 28 23.07 1.06 13.49
CA GLY A 28 22.81 -0.37 13.55
C GLY A 28 21.32 -0.68 13.64
N ALA A 29 20.57 0.05 14.49
CA ALA A 29 19.13 -0.06 14.59
C ALA A 29 18.43 0.25 13.26
N ARG A 30 18.80 1.36 12.60
CA ARG A 30 18.24 1.73 11.28
C ARG A 30 18.53 0.67 10.22
N LEU A 31 19.76 0.17 10.17
CA LEU A 31 20.15 -0.86 9.19
C LEU A 31 19.46 -2.20 9.45
N PHE A 32 19.25 -2.56 10.72
CA PHE A 32 18.50 -3.74 11.11
C PHE A 32 17.04 -3.62 10.65
N LEU A 33 16.43 -2.46 10.87
CA LEU A 33 15.08 -2.16 10.40
C LEU A 33 14.96 -2.33 8.88
N GLU A 34 15.88 -1.74 8.11
CA GLU A 34 15.94 -1.89 6.65
C GLU A 34 16.15 -3.34 6.21
N LEU A 35 17.03 -4.08 6.88
CA LEU A 35 17.27 -5.47 6.56
C LEU A 35 16.00 -6.33 6.72
N VAL A 36 15.25 -6.11 7.80
CA VAL A 36 13.96 -6.79 8.03
C VAL A 36 12.95 -6.41 6.95
N ARG A 37 12.89 -5.14 6.55
CA ARG A 37 11.96 -4.64 5.50
C ARG A 37 12.14 -5.31 4.15
N TRP A 38 13.40 -5.49 3.74
CA TRP A 38 13.74 -6.03 2.43
C TRP A 38 13.88 -7.55 2.39
N GLY A 39 13.74 -8.21 3.55
CA GLY A 39 13.70 -9.68 3.68
C GLY A 39 15.00 -10.42 3.33
N SER A 40 15.98 -9.74 2.73
CA SER A 40 17.26 -10.31 2.38
C SER A 40 18.38 -9.27 2.44
N PHE A 41 19.59 -9.73 2.78
CA PHE A 41 20.77 -8.88 2.77
C PHE A 41 21.09 -8.29 1.40
N ARG A 42 20.74 -8.99 0.32
CA ARG A 42 21.02 -8.51 -1.04
C ARG A 42 20.10 -7.34 -1.37
N ALA A 43 18.78 -7.53 -1.25
CA ALA A 43 17.80 -6.49 -1.52
C ALA A 43 18.01 -5.26 -0.60
N ALA A 44 18.27 -5.48 0.69
CA ALA A 44 18.55 -4.40 1.63
C ALA A 44 19.82 -3.62 1.27
N ALA A 45 20.91 -4.31 0.90
CA ALA A 45 22.17 -3.67 0.55
C ALA A 45 22.05 -2.84 -0.73
N ASP A 46 21.36 -3.38 -1.75
CA ASP A 46 21.07 -2.68 -3.00
C ASP A 46 20.23 -1.41 -2.75
N HIS A 47 19.22 -1.49 -1.86
CA HIS A 47 18.39 -0.34 -1.50
C HIS A 47 19.15 0.76 -0.74
N ILE A 48 19.99 0.38 0.24
CA ILE A 48 20.69 1.34 1.11
C ILE A 48 21.97 1.88 0.43
N GLY A 49 22.40 1.30 -0.70
CA GLY A 49 23.63 1.68 -1.39
C GLY A 49 24.90 1.19 -0.68
N LEU A 50 24.84 0.02 -0.03
CA LEU A 50 25.97 -0.61 0.64
C LEU A 50 26.34 -1.93 -0.04
N SER A 51 27.55 -2.42 0.20
CA SER A 51 27.87 -3.82 -0.14
C SER A 51 27.20 -4.77 0.86
N VAL A 52 26.79 -5.96 0.38
CA VAL A 52 26.22 -7.02 1.22
C VAL A 52 27.11 -7.37 2.42
N ASN A 53 28.44 -7.39 2.22
CA ASN A 53 29.41 -7.65 3.29
C ASN A 53 29.46 -6.53 4.32
N ALA A 54 29.39 -5.27 3.89
CA ALA A 54 29.35 -4.12 4.80
C ALA A 54 28.06 -4.13 5.65
N LEU A 55 26.92 -4.41 5.03
CA LEU A 55 25.64 -4.52 5.75
C LEU A 55 25.69 -5.68 6.78
N ARG A 56 26.15 -6.87 6.38
CA ARG A 56 26.32 -8.02 7.30
C ARG A 56 27.18 -7.68 8.50
N ARG A 57 28.30 -6.99 8.28
CA ARG A 57 29.20 -6.57 9.36
C ARG A 57 28.48 -5.62 10.32
N LYS A 58 27.82 -4.57 9.82
CA LYS A 58 27.11 -3.59 10.66
C LYS A 58 25.98 -4.23 11.47
N ILE A 59 25.24 -5.17 10.89
CA ILE A 59 24.21 -5.93 11.60
C ILE A 59 24.83 -6.83 12.68
N GLY A 60 25.93 -7.52 12.38
CA GLY A 60 26.64 -8.31 13.38
C GLY A 60 27.22 -7.46 14.51
N ASP A 61 27.66 -6.24 14.22
CA ASP A 61 28.12 -5.28 15.24
C ASP A 61 26.95 -4.83 16.13
N PHE A 62 25.78 -4.60 15.55
CA PHE A 62 24.55 -4.26 16.28
C PHE A 62 24.08 -5.40 17.19
N GLU A 63 24.02 -6.63 16.66
CA GLU A 63 23.69 -7.85 17.44
C GLU A 63 24.67 -8.05 18.61
N ARG A 64 25.97 -7.82 18.39
CA ARG A 64 27.00 -7.90 19.44
C ARG A 64 26.84 -6.83 20.51
N THR A 65 26.50 -5.60 20.12
CA THR A 65 26.24 -4.49 21.06
C THR A 65 25.04 -4.81 21.97
N LEU A 66 24.01 -5.45 21.43
CA LEU A 66 22.83 -5.88 22.20
C LEU A 66 23.05 -7.19 22.96
N GLY A 67 24.04 -8.00 22.57
CA GLY A 67 24.25 -9.34 23.11
C GLY A 67 23.16 -10.34 22.68
N LEU A 68 22.49 -10.08 21.56
CA LEU A 68 21.33 -10.84 21.07
C LEU A 68 21.52 -11.23 19.61
N THR A 69 21.07 -12.45 19.26
CA THR A 69 20.88 -12.83 17.86
C THR A 69 19.46 -12.45 17.44
N LEU A 70 19.33 -11.48 16.55
CA LEU A 70 18.06 -10.93 16.09
C LEU A 70 17.54 -11.64 14.83
N ILE A 71 18.45 -12.16 14.00
CA ILE A 71 18.10 -12.79 12.72
C ILE A 71 18.71 -14.18 12.55
N THR A 72 18.01 -15.02 11.81
CA THR A 72 18.49 -16.32 11.33
C THR A 72 18.41 -16.38 9.81
N ARG A 73 19.28 -17.18 9.20
CA ARG A 73 19.25 -17.40 7.75
C ARG A 73 18.16 -18.42 7.41
N HIS A 74 17.41 -18.13 6.35
CA HIS A 74 16.46 -19.06 5.75
C HIS A 74 16.73 -19.20 4.25
N VAL A 75 16.17 -20.23 3.63
CA VAL A 75 16.29 -20.50 2.19
C VAL A 75 15.75 -19.32 1.36
N ASP A 76 14.74 -18.63 1.89
CA ASP A 76 14.06 -17.49 1.25
C ASP A 76 14.60 -16.12 1.71
N GLY A 77 15.70 -16.07 2.48
CA GLY A 77 16.29 -14.83 2.99
C GLY A 77 16.59 -14.87 4.47
N ILE A 78 15.96 -13.97 5.25
CA ILE A 78 16.14 -13.89 6.71
C ILE A 78 14.83 -14.16 7.45
N ARG A 79 14.94 -14.58 8.71
CA ARG A 79 13.82 -14.62 9.67
C ARG A 79 14.24 -14.02 10.99
N LEU A 80 13.31 -13.30 11.64
CA LEU A 80 13.51 -12.78 12.98
C LEU A 80 13.50 -13.92 14.00
N THR A 81 14.32 -13.79 15.04
CA THR A 81 14.18 -14.57 16.27
C THR A 81 13.10 -13.91 17.15
N GLY A 82 12.65 -14.59 18.21
CA GLY A 82 11.70 -13.98 19.15
C GLY A 82 12.24 -12.72 19.86
N GLU A 83 13.57 -12.62 20.04
CA GLU A 83 14.21 -11.38 20.50
C GLU A 83 14.32 -10.35 19.37
N GLY A 84 14.57 -10.81 18.15
CA GLY A 84 14.51 -10.01 16.93
C GLY A 84 13.17 -9.29 16.76
N ASP A 85 12.04 -9.96 16.98
CA ASP A 85 10.71 -9.36 16.93
C ASP A 85 10.52 -8.25 17.95
N LYS A 86 11.01 -8.43 19.18
CA LYS A 86 10.93 -7.41 20.24
C LYS A 86 11.78 -6.19 19.92
N ILE A 87 13.02 -6.42 19.46
CA ILE A 87 13.91 -5.33 19.05
C ILE A 87 13.36 -4.63 17.81
N PHE A 88 12.79 -5.36 16.86
CA PHE A 88 12.12 -4.78 15.70
C PHE A 88 10.98 -3.85 16.11
N ALA A 89 10.14 -4.25 17.06
CA ALA A 89 9.08 -3.39 17.59
C ALA A 89 9.65 -2.12 18.27
N ALA A 90 10.72 -2.24 19.07
CA ALA A 90 11.35 -1.10 19.73
C ALA A 90 12.03 -0.14 18.74
N VAL A 91 12.71 -0.66 17.73
CA VAL A 91 13.37 0.13 16.68
C VAL A 91 12.33 0.85 15.80
N ASN A 92 11.18 0.23 15.52
CA ASN A 92 10.06 0.93 14.87
C ASN A 92 9.58 2.12 15.71
N GLN A 93 9.44 1.98 17.04
CA GLN A 93 9.06 3.10 17.91
C GLN A 93 10.13 4.21 17.94
N MET A 94 11.40 3.85 17.88
CA MET A 94 12.50 4.82 17.79
C MET A 94 12.43 5.62 16.48
N GLU A 95 12.18 4.96 15.36
CA GLU A 95 11.98 5.63 14.07
C GLU A 95 10.75 6.56 14.13
N GLN A 96 9.64 6.11 14.73
CA GLN A 96 8.46 6.95 14.95
C GLN A 96 8.76 8.21 15.76
N ALA A 97 9.55 8.09 16.82
CA ALA A 97 9.98 9.23 17.63
C ALA A 97 10.88 10.20 16.84
N ALA A 98 11.80 9.68 16.02
CA ALA A 98 12.65 10.51 15.16
C ALA A 98 11.84 11.31 14.14
N PHE A 99 10.83 10.70 13.53
CA PHE A 99 9.89 11.41 12.66
C PHE A 99 9.03 12.43 13.40
N ALA A 100 8.58 12.12 14.62
CA ALA A 100 7.82 13.06 15.44
C ALA A 100 8.63 14.34 15.75
N LEU A 101 9.96 14.27 15.84
CA LEU A 101 10.83 15.44 15.97
C LEU A 101 10.82 16.31 14.71
N VAL A 102 10.85 15.70 13.52
CA VAL A 102 10.70 16.41 12.24
C VAL A 102 9.33 17.08 12.16
N GLN A 103 8.27 16.37 12.56
CA GLN A 103 6.91 16.91 12.59
C GLN A 103 6.70 18.01 13.64
N ALA A 104 7.42 17.98 14.76
CA ALA A 104 7.33 19.01 15.79
C ALA A 104 7.70 20.40 15.25
N ARG A 105 8.63 20.46 14.28
CA ARG A 105 8.96 21.67 13.53
C ARG A 105 7.79 22.18 12.70
N ASP A 106 7.03 21.27 12.10
CA ASP A 106 5.92 21.61 11.20
C ASP A 106 4.62 21.92 11.95
N ARG A 107 4.47 21.50 13.21
CA ARG A 107 3.29 21.79 14.06
C ARG A 107 3.21 23.25 14.53
N THR A 108 4.31 24.00 14.43
CA THR A 108 4.32 25.44 14.75
C THR A 108 3.69 26.26 13.63
N ASP A 109 3.59 25.69 12.42
CA ASP A 109 2.94 26.33 11.28
C ASP A 109 1.50 25.83 11.13
N SER A 110 0.55 26.70 11.52
CA SER A 110 -0.89 26.46 11.35
C SER A 110 -1.37 26.62 9.90
N SER A 111 -0.43 26.83 8.97
CA SER A 111 -0.74 27.05 7.57
C SER A 111 -1.27 25.78 6.87
N LEU A 112 -2.13 26.01 5.87
CA LEU A 112 -2.49 25.00 4.87
C LEU A 112 -1.36 24.79 3.83
N ALA A 113 -0.18 25.36 4.07
CA ALA A 113 0.99 25.24 3.20
C ALA A 113 1.95 24.16 3.73
N GLY A 114 2.87 23.70 2.88
CA GLY A 114 3.86 22.67 3.21
C GLY A 114 3.63 21.36 2.46
N GLN A 115 4.33 20.30 2.86
CA GLN A 115 4.27 19.00 2.17
C GLN A 115 3.30 18.05 2.89
N VAL A 116 2.60 17.22 2.09
CA VAL A 116 1.86 16.04 2.56
C VAL A 116 2.21 14.86 1.66
N ARG A 117 2.59 13.73 2.28
CA ARG A 117 2.96 12.50 1.58
C ARG A 117 1.79 11.52 1.56
N LEU A 118 1.39 11.10 0.37
CA LEU A 118 0.33 10.10 0.15
C LEU A 118 0.92 8.84 -0.47
N ALA A 119 0.82 7.73 0.24
CA ALA A 119 1.03 6.40 -0.30
C ALA A 119 -0.27 5.84 -0.87
N VAL A 120 -0.23 5.22 -2.04
CA VAL A 120 -1.40 4.55 -2.62
C VAL A 120 -0.98 3.42 -3.55
N THR A 121 -1.84 2.40 -3.68
CA THR A 121 -1.66 1.36 -4.70
C THR A 121 -1.61 1.97 -6.09
N GLU A 122 -0.76 1.44 -6.98
CA GLU A 122 -0.55 2.04 -8.30
C GLU A 122 -1.86 2.18 -9.08
N GLY A 123 -2.76 1.20 -9.03
CA GLY A 123 -4.04 1.26 -9.74
C GLY A 123 -4.93 2.43 -9.28
N LEU A 124 -5.14 2.59 -7.97
CA LEU A 124 -5.93 3.70 -7.42
C LEU A 124 -5.22 5.04 -7.62
N GLY A 125 -3.90 5.08 -7.44
CA GLY A 125 -3.08 6.27 -7.66
C GLY A 125 -3.19 6.78 -9.08
N THR A 126 -2.89 5.92 -10.06
CA THR A 126 -2.86 6.24 -11.50
C THR A 126 -4.25 6.55 -12.04
N PHE A 127 -5.24 5.69 -11.81
CA PHE A 127 -6.52 5.77 -12.51
C PHE A 127 -7.60 6.56 -11.77
N TRP A 128 -7.49 6.69 -10.46
CA TRP A 128 -8.54 7.30 -9.65
C TRP A 128 -8.13 8.62 -9.01
N ILE A 129 -7.04 8.61 -8.24
CA ILE A 129 -6.62 9.75 -7.42
C ILE A 129 -5.96 10.83 -8.27
N ALA A 130 -4.91 10.50 -9.03
CA ALA A 130 -4.12 11.49 -9.77
C ALA A 130 -4.94 12.36 -10.73
N PRO A 131 -5.90 11.82 -11.52
CA PRO A 131 -6.75 12.65 -12.39
C PRO A 131 -7.59 13.67 -11.61
N ARG A 132 -7.94 13.38 -10.36
CA ARG A 132 -8.79 14.24 -9.50
C ARG A 132 -7.97 15.16 -8.61
N LEU A 133 -6.70 14.85 -8.37
CA LEU A 133 -5.79 15.67 -7.57
C LEU A 133 -5.60 17.06 -8.16
N VAL A 134 -5.75 17.23 -9.49
CA VAL A 134 -5.60 18.54 -10.14
C VAL A 134 -6.56 19.59 -9.55
N GLU A 135 -7.84 19.26 -9.37
CA GLU A 135 -8.81 20.19 -8.77
C GLU A 135 -8.51 20.47 -7.30
N PHE A 136 -8.08 19.43 -6.56
CA PHE A 136 -7.64 19.60 -5.18
C PHE A 136 -6.43 20.53 -5.10
N GLN A 137 -5.45 20.36 -5.99
CA GLN A 137 -4.25 21.18 -6.04
C GLN A 137 -4.56 22.65 -6.37
N ARG A 138 -5.50 22.90 -7.30
CA ARG A 138 -5.98 24.26 -7.61
C ARG A 138 -6.60 24.95 -6.40
N ALA A 139 -7.36 24.20 -5.59
CA ALA A 139 -7.94 24.71 -4.36
C ALA A 139 -6.91 24.88 -3.21
N ASN A 140 -5.72 24.28 -3.31
CA ASN A 140 -4.68 24.29 -2.28
C ASN A 140 -3.29 24.57 -2.90
N PRO A 141 -3.05 25.74 -3.53
CA PRO A 141 -1.87 25.98 -4.36
C PRO A 141 -0.54 26.02 -3.58
N LYS A 142 -0.60 26.19 -2.25
CA LYS A 142 0.59 26.22 -1.36
C LYS A 142 0.93 24.85 -0.75
N LEU A 143 0.14 23.83 -1.06
CA LEU A 143 0.31 22.46 -0.57
C LEU A 143 1.14 21.68 -1.59
N LEU A 144 2.31 21.18 -1.20
CA LEU A 144 3.04 20.22 -2.01
C LEU A 144 2.51 18.82 -1.70
N LEU A 145 1.93 18.16 -2.70
CA LEU A 145 1.53 16.76 -2.58
C LEU A 145 2.60 15.87 -3.19
N ASP A 146 3.14 15.00 -2.36
CA ASP A 146 4.10 13.97 -2.74
C ASP A 146 3.37 12.63 -2.75
N VAL A 147 3.06 12.13 -3.94
CA VAL A 147 2.22 10.95 -4.13
C VAL A 147 3.10 9.81 -4.59
N ASN A 148 3.24 8.80 -3.73
CA ASN A 148 3.95 7.57 -4.05
C ASN A 148 2.94 6.47 -4.44
N CYS A 149 2.92 6.16 -5.73
CA CYS A 149 2.13 5.08 -6.30
C CYS A 149 3.01 3.83 -6.38
N ALA A 150 2.89 2.94 -5.41
CA ALA A 150 3.68 1.71 -5.36
C ALA A 150 2.79 0.51 -5.06
N MET A 151 3.16 -0.64 -5.62
CA MET A 151 2.46 -1.92 -5.38
C MET A 151 2.83 -2.52 -4.03
N HIS A 152 4.00 -2.14 -3.49
CA HIS A 152 4.32 -2.41 -2.10
C HIS A 152 3.68 -1.34 -1.24
N SER A 153 2.98 -1.77 -0.19
CA SER A 153 2.46 -0.91 0.87
C SER A 153 3.57 0.03 1.36
N ALA A 154 3.59 1.28 0.87
CA ALA A 154 4.32 2.35 1.51
C ALA A 154 3.66 2.52 2.88
N ASP A 155 4.37 2.02 3.87
CA ASP A 155 3.81 1.62 5.14
C ASP A 155 3.68 2.87 6.00
N VAL A 156 2.44 3.26 6.32
CA VAL A 156 2.18 4.41 7.18
C VAL A 156 2.89 4.26 8.51
N LEU A 157 3.06 3.02 9.00
CA LEU A 157 3.79 2.71 10.23
C LEU A 157 5.25 3.13 10.19
N ARG A 158 5.84 3.17 8.99
CA ARG A 158 7.22 3.60 8.72
C ARG A 158 7.31 5.12 8.56
N LEU A 159 6.20 5.85 8.64
CA LEU A 159 6.09 7.31 8.47
C LEU A 159 6.73 7.83 7.16
N GLU A 160 6.92 6.94 6.18
CA GLU A 160 7.31 7.28 4.81
C GLU A 160 6.17 8.01 4.09
N ALA A 161 4.94 7.90 4.61
CA ALA A 161 3.76 8.63 4.18
C ALA A 161 2.96 9.17 5.39
N ASP A 162 2.31 10.33 5.21
CA ASP A 162 1.38 10.90 6.18
C ASP A 162 0.03 10.17 6.15
N ILE A 163 -0.38 9.74 4.96
CA ILE A 163 -1.60 9.00 4.66
C ILE A 163 -1.28 7.86 3.70
N SER A 164 -1.93 6.71 3.86
CA SER A 164 -1.91 5.62 2.88
C SER A 164 -3.32 5.20 2.48
N VAL A 165 -3.46 4.74 1.23
CA VAL A 165 -4.68 4.12 0.68
C VAL A 165 -4.33 2.74 0.12
N GLN A 166 -4.90 1.70 0.72
CA GLN A 166 -4.55 0.29 0.51
C GLN A 166 -5.78 -0.58 0.29
N LEU A 167 -5.57 -1.79 -0.24
CA LEU A 167 -6.62 -2.78 -0.51
C LEU A 167 -6.70 -3.89 0.56
N THR A 168 -5.67 -4.00 1.38
CA THR A 168 -5.63 -4.90 2.54
C THR A 168 -5.78 -4.08 3.82
N ARG A 169 -6.61 -4.55 4.75
CA ARG A 169 -6.86 -3.84 6.02
C ARG A 169 -5.61 -3.89 6.90
N PRO A 170 -5.03 -2.75 7.30
CA PRO A 170 -3.87 -2.76 8.19
C PRO A 170 -4.24 -3.24 9.59
N THR A 171 -3.33 -3.99 10.23
CA THR A 171 -3.55 -4.61 11.55
C THR A 171 -2.88 -3.85 12.70
N ALA A 172 -2.08 -2.84 12.41
CA ALA A 172 -1.32 -2.12 13.42
C ALA A 172 -2.21 -1.19 14.26
N LYS A 173 -1.93 -1.19 15.58
CA LYS A 173 -2.79 -0.58 16.59
C LYS A 173 -2.69 0.95 16.66
N ASP A 174 -1.58 1.53 16.19
CA ASP A 174 -1.28 2.96 16.34
C ASP A 174 -1.78 3.81 15.15
N LEU A 175 -2.52 3.21 14.23
CA LEU A 175 -3.10 3.86 13.06
C LEU A 175 -4.59 4.10 13.22
N ARG A 176 -5.05 5.26 12.76
CA ARG A 176 -6.46 5.44 12.42
C ARG A 176 -6.70 4.69 11.12
N VAL A 177 -7.73 3.85 11.10
CA VAL A 177 -8.14 3.06 9.93
C VAL A 177 -9.55 3.46 9.53
N VAL A 178 -9.70 3.92 8.29
CA VAL A 178 -10.96 4.40 7.71
C VAL A 178 -11.26 3.59 6.46
N LYS A 179 -12.44 2.98 6.36
CA LYS A 179 -12.91 2.37 5.11
C LYS A 179 -13.39 3.50 4.17
N LEU A 180 -12.74 3.64 3.02
CA LEU A 180 -13.11 4.64 2.01
C LEU A 180 -14.26 4.17 1.11
N GLY A 181 -14.32 2.87 0.84
CA GLY A 181 -15.31 2.26 -0.05
C GLY A 181 -14.95 0.82 -0.36
N ARG A 182 -15.56 0.27 -1.41
CA ARG A 182 -15.32 -1.09 -1.89
C ARG A 182 -15.19 -1.13 -3.40
N LEU A 183 -14.12 -1.73 -3.91
CA LEU A 183 -13.99 -2.10 -5.31
C LEU A 183 -14.73 -3.41 -5.56
N HIS A 184 -15.28 -3.57 -6.76
CA HIS A 184 -15.70 -4.87 -7.27
C HIS A 184 -14.94 -5.16 -8.55
N PHE A 185 -14.25 -6.31 -8.59
CA PHE A 185 -13.53 -6.78 -9.75
C PHE A 185 -14.38 -7.76 -10.54
N VAL A 186 -14.43 -7.59 -11.85
CA VAL A 186 -15.10 -8.50 -12.80
C VAL A 186 -14.19 -8.75 -14.00
N PRO A 187 -14.44 -9.80 -14.81
CA PRO A 187 -13.66 -10.05 -16.01
C PRO A 187 -13.94 -8.99 -17.10
N PHE A 188 -12.89 -8.54 -17.78
CA PHE A 188 -12.95 -7.64 -18.93
C PHE A 188 -12.08 -8.15 -20.07
N ALA A 189 -12.43 -7.78 -21.29
CA ALA A 189 -11.63 -7.98 -22.51
C ALA A 189 -11.78 -6.78 -23.45
N SER A 190 -10.87 -6.60 -24.41
CA SER A 190 -11.11 -5.66 -25.52
C SER A 190 -12.13 -6.24 -26.52
N GLN A 191 -12.85 -5.39 -27.25
CA GLN A 191 -13.70 -5.82 -28.36
C GLN A 191 -12.92 -6.63 -29.41
N SER A 192 -11.74 -6.18 -29.82
CA SER A 192 -10.91 -6.87 -30.82
C SER A 192 -10.51 -8.30 -30.42
N TYR A 193 -10.32 -8.53 -29.12
CA TYR A 193 -10.07 -9.88 -28.60
C TYR A 193 -11.32 -10.75 -28.70
N LEU A 194 -12.49 -10.23 -28.33
CA LEU A 194 -13.76 -10.95 -28.42
C LEU A 194 -14.14 -11.26 -29.87
N ASP A 195 -13.84 -10.37 -30.83
CA ASP A 195 -14.07 -10.61 -32.25
C ASP A 195 -13.24 -11.78 -32.79
N THR A 196 -12.06 -12.02 -32.20
CA THR A 196 -11.13 -13.08 -32.61
C THR A 196 -11.39 -14.41 -31.89
N TYR A 197 -11.65 -14.36 -30.59
CA TYR A 197 -11.71 -15.55 -29.72
C TYR A 197 -13.13 -15.89 -29.24
N GLY A 198 -14.12 -15.05 -29.56
CA GLY A 198 -15.49 -15.18 -29.06
C GLY A 198 -15.68 -14.65 -27.63
N ILE A 199 -16.93 -14.61 -27.19
CA ILE A 199 -17.31 -14.25 -25.82
C ILE A 199 -17.49 -15.55 -25.02
N PRO A 200 -16.80 -15.75 -23.88
CA PRO A 200 -17.06 -16.90 -23.02
C PRO A 200 -18.48 -16.83 -22.48
N GLY A 201 -19.24 -17.93 -22.59
CA GLY A 201 -20.60 -18.01 -22.04
C GLY A 201 -20.62 -18.40 -20.56
N THR A 202 -19.56 -19.07 -20.09
CA THR A 202 -19.43 -19.55 -18.72
C THR A 202 -17.98 -19.43 -18.22
N ALA A 203 -17.77 -19.51 -16.91
CA ALA A 203 -16.42 -19.58 -16.33
C ALA A 203 -15.63 -20.79 -16.85
N ALA A 204 -16.29 -21.90 -17.20
CA ALA A 204 -15.65 -23.10 -17.75
C ALA A 204 -15.07 -22.88 -19.16
N ASP A 205 -15.61 -21.92 -19.93
CA ASP A 205 -15.11 -21.62 -21.28
C ASP A 205 -13.73 -20.94 -21.27
N PHE A 206 -13.24 -20.49 -20.11
CA PHE A 206 -11.96 -19.79 -19.98
C PHE A 206 -10.75 -20.62 -20.40
N VAL A 207 -10.87 -21.95 -20.40
CA VAL A 207 -9.82 -22.85 -20.93
C VAL A 207 -9.52 -22.60 -22.42
N LYS A 208 -10.43 -21.94 -23.16
CA LYS A 208 -10.26 -21.57 -24.57
C LYS A 208 -9.69 -20.16 -24.74
N HIS A 209 -9.49 -19.43 -23.65
CA HIS A 209 -9.11 -18.03 -23.65
C HIS A 209 -7.76 -17.79 -23.00
N ARG A 210 -7.12 -16.72 -23.45
CA ARG A 210 -5.91 -16.16 -22.85
C ARG A 210 -6.26 -15.32 -21.64
N ILE A 211 -5.46 -15.47 -20.59
CA ILE A 211 -5.59 -14.71 -19.35
C ILE A 211 -4.43 -13.74 -19.22
N VAL A 212 -4.77 -12.51 -18.86
CA VAL A 212 -3.84 -11.48 -18.41
C VAL A 212 -3.92 -11.42 -16.90
N VAL A 213 -2.77 -11.50 -16.23
CA VAL A 213 -2.67 -11.51 -14.78
C VAL A 213 -1.89 -10.31 -14.29
N GLN A 214 -2.50 -9.57 -13.37
CA GLN A 214 -1.76 -8.68 -12.48
C GLN A 214 -1.21 -9.55 -11.34
N ALA A 215 0.08 -9.87 -11.41
CA ALA A 215 0.75 -10.61 -10.36
C ALA A 215 1.26 -9.62 -9.32
N ASP A 216 0.65 -9.67 -8.13
CA ASP A 216 1.24 -9.12 -6.92
C ASP A 216 1.74 -10.24 -6.03
N GLU A 217 2.61 -9.87 -5.09
CA GLU A 217 3.02 -10.72 -3.97
C GLU A 217 1.87 -10.90 -2.93
N GLU A 218 0.68 -10.35 -3.19
CA GLU A 218 -0.48 -10.47 -2.29
C GLU A 218 -1.28 -11.78 -2.54
N PRO A 219 -1.55 -12.58 -1.49
CA PRO A 219 -2.39 -13.78 -1.56
C PRO A 219 -3.81 -13.55 -2.11
N LEU A 220 -4.26 -12.29 -2.12
CA LEU A 220 -5.60 -11.87 -2.53
C LEU A 220 -5.88 -12.23 -3.99
N TRP A 221 -4.89 -12.12 -4.88
CA TRP A 221 -5.09 -12.38 -6.30
C TRP A 221 -5.08 -13.88 -6.63
N GLU A 222 -4.26 -14.68 -5.96
CA GLU A 222 -4.36 -16.15 -6.08
C GLU A 222 -5.73 -16.65 -5.61
N GLN A 223 -6.22 -16.14 -4.48
CA GLN A 223 -7.57 -16.44 -3.97
C GLN A 223 -8.68 -15.95 -4.92
N LEU A 224 -8.48 -14.80 -5.57
CA LEU A 224 -9.38 -14.30 -6.61
C LEU A 224 -9.48 -15.30 -7.77
N TYR A 225 -8.33 -15.71 -8.32
CA TYR A 225 -8.30 -16.61 -9.47
C TYR A 225 -8.89 -17.97 -9.12
N GLU A 226 -8.57 -18.55 -7.96
CA GLU A 226 -9.20 -19.81 -7.52
C GLU A 226 -10.73 -19.68 -7.35
N ARG A 227 -11.21 -18.52 -6.88
CA ARG A 227 -12.67 -18.31 -6.71
C ARG A 227 -13.40 -18.16 -8.04
N VAL A 228 -12.74 -17.61 -9.06
CA VAL A 228 -13.31 -17.43 -10.40
C VAL A 228 -13.11 -18.71 -11.25
N PHE A 229 -12.02 -19.44 -11.02
CA PHE A 229 -11.58 -20.58 -11.82
C PHE A 229 -11.19 -21.79 -10.93
N PRO A 230 -12.12 -22.33 -10.13
CA PRO A 230 -11.80 -23.38 -9.15
C PRO A 230 -11.22 -24.62 -9.83
N GLY A 231 -10.02 -25.03 -9.41
CA GLY A 231 -9.33 -26.20 -9.96
C GLY A 231 -8.76 -26.01 -11.37
N MET A 232 -8.87 -24.80 -11.95
CA MET A 232 -8.22 -24.43 -13.20
C MET A 232 -6.88 -23.79 -12.84
N ARG A 233 -5.81 -24.55 -12.94
CA ARG A 233 -4.49 -23.94 -12.75
C ARG A 233 -4.20 -23.00 -13.92
N PRO A 234 -3.74 -21.76 -13.68
CA PRO A 234 -3.47 -20.79 -14.76
C PRO A 234 -2.34 -21.24 -15.71
N GLU A 235 -1.61 -22.32 -15.37
CA GLU A 235 -0.55 -22.89 -16.21
C GLU A 235 -1.07 -23.28 -17.60
N GLY A 236 -0.64 -22.52 -18.61
CA GLY A 236 -1.01 -22.70 -20.02
C GLY A 236 -2.03 -21.68 -20.55
N LEU A 237 -2.78 -21.01 -19.67
CA LEU A 237 -3.77 -19.99 -20.05
C LEU A 237 -3.24 -18.55 -19.87
N VAL A 238 -2.35 -18.36 -18.89
CA VAL A 238 -1.72 -17.05 -18.65
C VAL A 238 -0.70 -16.77 -19.75
N THR A 239 -1.01 -15.77 -20.58
CA THR A 239 -0.13 -15.36 -21.69
C THR A 239 0.61 -14.06 -21.40
N LEU A 240 0.13 -13.27 -20.44
CA LEU A 240 0.78 -12.06 -19.98
C LEU A 240 0.65 -11.93 -18.47
N ARG A 241 1.78 -11.60 -17.83
CA ARG A 241 1.86 -11.31 -16.40
C ARG A 241 2.59 -9.98 -16.20
N THR A 242 2.04 -9.12 -15.35
CA THR A 242 2.65 -7.84 -14.97
C THR A 242 2.34 -7.53 -13.52
N ASN A 243 3.22 -6.80 -12.84
CA ASN A 243 3.00 -6.31 -11.49
C ASN A 243 2.45 -4.88 -11.45
N VAL A 244 2.11 -4.26 -12.60
CA VAL A 244 1.64 -2.87 -12.64
C VAL A 244 0.22 -2.82 -13.19
N SER A 245 -0.70 -2.17 -12.47
CA SER A 245 -2.13 -2.11 -12.85
C SER A 245 -2.34 -1.35 -14.15
N SER A 246 -1.53 -0.31 -14.42
CA SER A 246 -1.60 0.39 -15.70
C SER A 246 -1.20 -0.49 -16.89
N ALA A 247 -0.13 -1.28 -16.77
CA ALA A 247 0.26 -2.25 -17.79
C ALA A 247 -0.80 -3.34 -17.97
N HIS A 248 -1.42 -3.80 -16.87
CA HIS A 248 -2.50 -4.78 -16.88
C HIS A 248 -3.74 -4.27 -17.63
N TYR A 249 -4.21 -3.06 -17.28
CA TYR A 249 -5.32 -2.39 -17.94
C TYR A 249 -5.09 -2.23 -19.46
N TRP A 250 -3.92 -1.72 -19.86
CA TRP A 250 -3.62 -1.52 -21.28
C TRP A 250 -3.45 -2.82 -22.04
N SER A 251 -2.91 -3.86 -21.43
CA SER A 251 -2.80 -5.18 -22.05
C SER A 251 -4.18 -5.75 -22.38
N ILE A 252 -5.14 -5.65 -21.45
CA ILE A 252 -6.52 -6.08 -21.68
C ILE A 252 -7.18 -5.22 -22.76
N ALA A 253 -7.04 -3.89 -22.65
CA ALA A 253 -7.63 -2.94 -23.60
C ALA A 253 -7.07 -3.08 -25.03
N LYS A 254 -5.85 -3.61 -25.18
CA LYS A 254 -5.21 -3.91 -26.47
C LYS A 254 -5.37 -5.36 -26.93
N GLY A 255 -6.14 -6.16 -26.20
CA GLY A 255 -6.54 -7.50 -26.62
C GLY A 255 -5.52 -8.60 -26.35
N ALA A 256 -4.67 -8.45 -25.34
CA ALA A 256 -3.80 -9.53 -24.90
C ALA A 256 -4.57 -10.73 -24.32
N GLY A 257 -5.77 -10.50 -23.77
CA GLY A 257 -6.60 -11.53 -23.19
C GLY A 257 -7.71 -10.98 -22.30
N ILE A 258 -8.28 -11.86 -21.50
CA ILE A 258 -9.24 -11.55 -20.45
C ILE A 258 -8.48 -11.29 -19.15
N GLY A 259 -8.85 -10.25 -18.41
CA GLY A 259 -8.31 -10.01 -17.08
C GLY A 259 -9.31 -9.36 -16.13
N MET A 260 -9.03 -9.44 -14.84
CA MET A 260 -9.89 -8.87 -13.80
C MET A 260 -9.59 -7.38 -13.65
N LEU A 261 -10.62 -6.54 -13.74
CA LEU A 261 -10.53 -5.09 -13.56
C LEU A 261 -11.65 -4.59 -12.63
N PRO A 262 -11.45 -3.48 -11.91
CA PRO A 262 -12.51 -2.88 -11.12
C PRO A 262 -13.65 -2.39 -12.03
N THR A 263 -14.89 -2.40 -11.54
CA THR A 263 -16.08 -2.00 -12.32
C THR A 263 -15.98 -0.59 -12.94
N TYR A 264 -15.26 0.33 -12.29
CA TYR A 264 -15.01 1.68 -12.82
C TYR A 264 -14.04 1.71 -14.02
N ALA A 265 -13.42 0.60 -14.40
CA ALA A 265 -12.48 0.53 -15.53
C ALA A 265 -13.08 1.01 -16.86
N ARG A 266 -14.40 0.85 -17.02
CA ARG A 266 -15.18 1.38 -18.16
C ARG A 266 -15.18 2.91 -18.22
N ALA A 267 -15.06 3.57 -17.06
CA ALA A 267 -15.03 5.02 -16.92
C ALA A 267 -13.64 5.64 -17.16
N ILE A 268 -12.58 4.83 -17.26
CA ILE A 268 -11.21 5.32 -17.48
C ILE A 268 -11.01 5.83 -18.93
N GLY A 269 -11.67 5.19 -19.91
CA GLY A 269 -11.74 5.67 -21.29
C GLY A 269 -11.22 4.74 -22.37
N ALA A 270 -10.50 3.65 -22.05
CA ALA A 270 -10.16 2.64 -23.06
C ALA A 270 -11.36 1.72 -23.36
N PRO A 271 -11.46 1.15 -24.58
CA PRO A 271 -12.58 0.32 -25.00
C PRO A 271 -12.49 -1.11 -24.42
N VAL A 272 -12.62 -1.21 -23.10
CA VAL A 272 -12.74 -2.49 -22.40
C VAL A 272 -14.22 -2.85 -22.24
N VAL A 273 -14.54 -4.12 -22.50
CA VAL A 273 -15.88 -4.70 -22.45
C VAL A 273 -15.97 -5.61 -21.21
N PRO A 274 -16.90 -5.35 -20.28
CA PRO A 274 -17.13 -6.23 -19.15
C PRO A 274 -17.78 -7.55 -19.61
N LEU A 275 -17.40 -8.66 -18.99
CA LEU A 275 -17.99 -9.97 -19.26
C LEU A 275 -18.86 -10.38 -18.07
N ASP A 276 -20.16 -10.56 -18.32
CA ASP A 276 -21.10 -11.04 -17.31
C ASP A 276 -21.07 -12.56 -17.23
N LEU A 277 -20.27 -13.05 -16.28
CA LEU A 277 -20.06 -14.49 -16.06
C LEU A 277 -20.61 -14.92 -14.69
N GLY A 278 -21.40 -14.06 -14.05
CA GLY A 278 -21.91 -14.29 -12.70
C GLY A 278 -20.84 -14.27 -11.59
N VAL A 279 -19.62 -13.81 -11.89
CA VAL A 279 -18.52 -13.75 -10.93
C VAL A 279 -18.04 -12.32 -10.72
N TYR A 280 -17.95 -11.92 -9.45
CA TYR A 280 -17.31 -10.68 -9.05
C TYR A 280 -16.57 -10.85 -7.72
N VAL A 281 -15.58 -9.99 -7.47
CA VAL A 281 -14.82 -10.00 -6.22
C VAL A 281 -14.78 -8.63 -5.55
N PRO A 282 -15.36 -8.50 -4.34
CA PRO A 282 -15.30 -7.27 -3.57
C PRO A 282 -13.96 -7.15 -2.85
N ILE A 283 -13.34 -5.97 -2.90
CA ILE A 283 -12.12 -5.62 -2.18
C ILE A 283 -12.33 -4.27 -1.51
N ASP A 284 -12.16 -4.22 -0.18
CA ASP A 284 -12.33 -2.98 0.58
C ASP A 284 -11.14 -2.05 0.39
N ILE A 285 -11.42 -0.74 0.32
CA ILE A 285 -10.41 0.31 0.25
C ILE A 285 -10.23 0.90 1.64
N TRP A 286 -9.00 0.87 2.15
CA TRP A 286 -8.65 1.33 3.48
C TRP A 286 -7.71 2.52 3.40
N MET A 287 -8.08 3.62 4.06
CA MET A 287 -7.19 4.72 4.33
C MET A 287 -6.63 4.60 5.74
N THR A 288 -5.33 4.83 5.89
CA THR A 288 -4.66 4.88 7.18
C THR A 288 -3.79 6.11 7.34
N TYR A 289 -3.67 6.59 8.57
CA TYR A 289 -2.81 7.70 8.98
C TYR A 289 -2.58 7.64 10.49
N HIS A 290 -1.49 8.26 10.97
CA HIS A 290 -1.23 8.37 12.40
C HIS A 290 -2.15 9.39 13.08
N GLU A 291 -2.61 9.09 14.30
CA GLU A 291 -3.53 9.97 15.03
C GLU A 291 -2.96 11.37 15.30
N GLY A 292 -1.64 11.47 15.52
CA GLY A 292 -0.95 12.75 15.71
C GLY A 292 -0.91 13.62 14.44
N VAL A 293 -0.87 12.99 13.26
CA VAL A 293 -0.79 13.68 11.96
C VAL A 293 -2.16 14.25 11.56
N ALA A 294 -3.25 13.61 11.99
CA ALA A 294 -4.61 14.07 11.76
C ALA A 294 -4.93 15.45 12.38
N ARG A 295 -4.08 15.94 13.29
CA ARG A 295 -4.19 17.29 13.89
C ARG A 295 -3.55 18.37 13.02
N ILE A 296 -2.73 17.99 12.04
CA ILE A 296 -2.08 18.91 11.11
C ILE A 296 -3.13 19.36 10.06
N PRO A 297 -3.43 20.68 9.94
CA PRO A 297 -4.51 21.17 9.07
C PRO A 297 -4.41 20.71 7.62
N ARG A 298 -3.21 20.78 7.03
CA ARG A 298 -2.97 20.36 5.64
C ARG A 298 -3.19 18.86 5.40
N VAL A 299 -2.85 18.01 6.37
CA VAL A 299 -3.07 16.56 6.25
C VAL A 299 -4.56 16.26 6.38
N ARG A 300 -5.23 16.87 7.37
CA ARG A 300 -6.69 16.75 7.52
C ARG A 300 -7.42 17.17 6.25
N ARG A 301 -6.97 18.24 5.59
CA ARG A 301 -7.53 18.70 4.32
C ARG A 301 -7.47 17.63 3.22
N LEU A 302 -6.35 16.89 3.14
CA LEU A 302 -6.22 15.78 2.19
C LEU A 302 -7.08 14.57 2.60
N VAL A 303 -7.16 14.25 3.90
CA VAL A 303 -8.04 13.19 4.43
C VAL A 303 -9.50 13.45 4.05
N ASP A 304 -10.00 14.66 4.30
CA ASP A 304 -11.39 15.03 4.00
C ASP A 304 -11.67 14.93 2.49
N TRP A 305 -10.70 15.38 1.67
CA TRP A 305 -10.79 15.26 0.22
C TRP A 305 -10.82 13.80 -0.24
N LEU A 306 -9.95 12.93 0.32
CA LEU A 306 -9.95 11.50 0.00
C LEU A 306 -11.29 10.85 0.35
N ILE A 307 -11.87 11.13 1.52
CA ILE A 307 -13.19 10.62 1.89
C ILE A 307 -14.24 11.04 0.85
N SER A 308 -14.23 12.31 0.43
CA SER A 308 -15.14 12.79 -0.61
C SER A 308 -14.86 12.14 -1.98
N ALA A 309 -13.59 11.93 -2.33
CA ALA A 309 -13.17 11.39 -3.61
C ALA A 309 -13.53 9.91 -3.79
N PHE A 310 -13.82 9.19 -2.70
CA PHE A 310 -14.29 7.80 -2.70
C PHE A 310 -15.76 7.66 -2.28
N SER A 311 -16.48 8.77 -2.09
CA SER A 311 -17.85 8.76 -1.59
C SER A 311 -18.78 7.88 -2.43
N PRO A 312 -19.41 6.84 -1.87
CA PRO A 312 -20.33 5.96 -2.59
C PRO A 312 -21.64 6.65 -2.99
N ARG A 313 -21.92 7.84 -2.43
CA ARG A 313 -23.04 8.69 -2.83
C ARG A 313 -22.79 9.34 -4.20
N THR A 314 -21.54 9.69 -4.49
CA THR A 314 -21.13 10.36 -5.72
C THR A 314 -20.62 9.36 -6.76
N PHE A 315 -20.00 8.28 -6.31
CA PHE A 315 -19.36 7.28 -7.15
C PHE A 315 -19.95 5.90 -6.85
N PRO A 316 -21.00 5.48 -7.58
CA PRO A 316 -21.73 4.25 -7.28
C PRO A 316 -20.87 2.99 -7.26
N TRP A 317 -19.76 2.97 -8.01
CA TRP A 317 -18.81 1.86 -8.06
C TRP A 317 -17.97 1.67 -6.78
N PHE A 318 -18.11 2.54 -5.78
CA PHE A 318 -17.52 2.34 -4.44
C PHE A 318 -18.51 1.91 -3.36
N ARG A 319 -19.78 1.68 -3.73
CA ARG A 319 -20.79 1.18 -2.80
C ARG A 319 -20.40 -0.20 -2.27
N ASP A 320 -20.95 -0.58 -1.12
CA ASP A 320 -20.75 -1.93 -0.61
C ASP A 320 -21.45 -2.98 -1.50
N ASP A 321 -22.63 -2.61 -2.02
CA ASP A 321 -23.41 -3.40 -2.96
C ASP A 321 -22.74 -3.47 -4.33
N PHE A 322 -22.73 -4.66 -4.94
CA PHE A 322 -22.28 -4.81 -6.32
C PHE A 322 -23.24 -4.14 -7.30
N ILE A 323 -22.69 -3.36 -8.23
CA ILE A 323 -23.43 -2.78 -9.35
C ILE A 323 -22.73 -3.22 -10.65
N PRO A 324 -23.43 -3.87 -11.59
CA PRO A 324 -22.85 -4.28 -12.86
C PRO A 324 -22.25 -3.09 -13.63
N PRO A 325 -21.06 -3.23 -14.26
CA PRO A 325 -20.43 -2.14 -14.99
C PRO A 325 -21.30 -1.53 -16.10
N MET A 326 -22.23 -2.31 -16.65
CA MET A 326 -23.16 -1.85 -17.68
C MET A 326 -24.17 -0.83 -17.13
N GLU A 327 -24.57 -0.96 -15.87
CA GLU A 327 -25.54 -0.08 -15.21
C GLU A 327 -24.93 1.19 -14.63
N LEU A 328 -23.60 1.22 -14.40
CA LEU A 328 -22.93 2.34 -13.73
C LEU A 328 -23.13 3.69 -14.45
N ALA A 329 -23.17 3.69 -15.79
CA ALA A 329 -23.36 4.92 -16.56
C ALA A 329 -24.74 5.56 -16.32
N HIS A 330 -25.77 4.77 -16.03
CA HIS A 330 -27.12 5.28 -15.74
C HIS A 330 -27.29 5.73 -14.29
N ARG A 331 -26.43 5.24 -13.39
CA ARG A 331 -26.48 5.55 -11.95
C ARG A 331 -25.52 6.66 -11.54
N TYR A 332 -24.63 7.07 -12.44
CA TYR A 332 -23.69 8.16 -12.20
C TYR A 332 -24.33 9.50 -12.60
N ASP A 333 -24.49 10.39 -11.64
CA ASP A 333 -25.06 11.73 -11.79
C ASP A 333 -24.03 12.85 -11.56
N GLY A 334 -22.74 12.49 -11.48
CA GLY A 334 -21.64 13.44 -11.23
C GLY A 334 -21.10 14.14 -12.48
N GLN A 335 -20.05 14.94 -12.27
CA GLN A 335 -19.35 15.68 -13.32
C GLN A 335 -18.71 14.74 -14.36
N PRO A 336 -18.50 15.20 -15.62
CA PRO A 336 -17.78 14.41 -16.63
C PRO A 336 -16.47 13.84 -16.08
N LEU A 337 -16.29 12.54 -16.22
CA LEU A 337 -15.06 11.87 -15.81
C LEU A 337 -13.94 12.25 -16.79
N ILE A 338 -12.77 12.61 -16.25
CA ILE A 338 -11.62 12.97 -17.07
C ILE A 338 -11.09 11.71 -17.76
N ASN A 339 -11.04 11.74 -19.10
CA ASN A 339 -10.37 10.72 -19.89
C ASN A 339 -8.85 10.97 -19.84
N LEU A 340 -8.06 9.93 -19.57
CA LEU A 340 -6.58 10.00 -19.57
C LEU A 340 -5.98 10.58 -20.86
N PHE A 341 -6.69 10.52 -21.99
CA PHE A 341 -6.27 11.10 -23.28
C PHE A 341 -7.25 12.14 -23.84
N ALA A 342 -7.97 12.88 -22.98
CA ALA A 342 -8.90 13.93 -23.42
C ALA A 342 -8.28 14.95 -24.41
N GLY A 343 -6.95 15.10 -24.45
CA GLY A 343 -6.24 15.96 -25.40
C GLY A 343 -6.19 15.46 -26.86
N PHE A 344 -6.69 14.26 -27.17
CA PHE A 344 -6.70 13.69 -28.53
C PHE A 344 -8.06 13.14 -28.96
N SER A 345 -9.14 13.40 -28.21
CA SER A 345 -10.48 13.16 -28.73
C SER A 345 -10.65 14.06 -29.94
N GLY A 346 -10.75 13.46 -31.14
CA GLY A 346 -10.91 14.19 -32.39
C GLY A 346 -12.11 15.12 -32.29
N GLU A 347 -11.86 16.37 -31.91
CA GLU A 347 -12.75 17.48 -32.18
C GLU A 347 -12.81 17.56 -33.70
N SER A 348 -13.82 16.90 -34.28
CA SER A 348 -14.46 17.45 -35.45
C SER A 348 -14.97 18.83 -35.04
N CYS A 349 -14.08 19.81 -35.19
CA CYS A 349 -14.37 21.22 -35.25
C CYS A 349 -15.32 21.42 -36.43
N LYS A 350 -16.62 21.16 -36.20
CA LYS A 350 -17.68 21.68 -37.06
C LYS A 350 -18.00 23.06 -36.52
N VAL A 351 -17.23 24.03 -36.99
CA VAL A 351 -17.66 25.42 -37.02
C VAL A 351 -18.86 25.46 -37.97
N GLY A 352 -20.02 25.75 -37.43
CA GLY A 352 -21.23 26.16 -38.14
C GLY A 352 -21.73 27.43 -37.49
#